data_AF-A0A2W1G1N2-F1
#
_entry.id   AF-A0A2W1G1N2-F1
#
_cell.length_a   1.000
_cell.length_b   1.000
_cell.length_c   1.000
_cell.angle_alpha   90.00
_cell.angle_beta   90.00
_cell.angle_gamma   90.00
#
_symmetry.space_group_name_H-M   'P 1'
#
loop_
_entity.id
_entity.type
_entity.pdbx_description
1 polymer ?
#
loop_
_entity_poly.entity_id
_entity_poly.type
_entity_poly.pdbx_seq_one_letter_code
_entity_poly.pdbx_strand_id
1 'polypeptide(L)'
;MPLHRFLPPITDVEHFKILSIIAAKPDGKHLSTSVFFMRVSAVSLRILTEAMAAMYNGPPSDNGKVLDTSLQYVLEKDEHREHALFQPASWYNSTFSLFQQPYLPTQAHRIIFLSDALSTSFPLADKDHKLFPDDEAVNVFWDAVAEARRVLDEAKEKGQTAEKGEWWKVVRETRDWVELRAWNVQEVRRRVAVLREGLEIE
;
A
#
# COMPACT_ATOMS: atom_id res chain seq x y z
N MET A 1 12.21 -12.65 4.59
CA MET A 1 12.59 -11.41 3.89
C MET A 1 12.70 -10.28 4.92
N PRO A 2 13.70 -9.39 4.86
CA PRO A 2 13.83 -8.34 5.84
C PRO A 2 12.80 -7.22 5.62
N LEU A 3 12.22 -6.73 6.71
CA LEU A 3 11.08 -5.81 6.73
C LEU A 3 11.33 -4.49 5.99
N HIS A 4 12.59 -4.02 5.97
CA HIS A 4 13.00 -2.79 5.28
C HIS A 4 12.70 -2.80 3.78
N ARG A 5 12.53 -3.97 3.14
CA ARG A 5 12.19 -4.06 1.71
C ARG A 5 10.76 -3.64 1.41
N PHE A 6 9.84 -3.82 2.36
CA PHE A 6 8.45 -3.40 2.22
C PHE A 6 8.23 -1.93 2.61
N LEU A 7 9.29 -1.25 3.02
CA LEU A 7 9.28 0.15 3.40
C LEU A 7 9.92 1.01 2.30
N PRO A 8 9.63 2.31 2.27
CA PRO A 8 10.20 3.19 1.26
C PRO A 8 11.74 3.18 1.36
N PRO A 9 12.45 3.27 0.23
CA PRO A 9 13.90 3.27 0.21
C PRO A 9 14.45 4.45 1.01
N ILE A 10 15.39 4.17 1.91
CA ILE A 10 16.01 5.18 2.80
C ILE A 10 16.74 6.27 1.99
N THR A 11 17.15 5.96 0.77
CA THR A 11 17.84 6.87 -0.14
C THR A 11 16.93 7.95 -0.72
N ASP A 12 15.60 7.77 -0.70
CA ASP A 12 14.64 8.67 -1.31
C ASP A 12 13.66 9.25 -0.28
N VAL A 13 14.19 10.05 0.64
CA VAL A 13 13.39 10.54 1.77
C VAL A 13 12.35 11.58 1.34
N GLU A 14 12.64 12.39 0.31
CA GLU A 14 11.81 13.54 -0.05
C GLU A 14 10.44 13.11 -0.60
N HIS A 15 10.40 12.16 -1.55
CA HIS A 15 9.15 11.71 -2.16
C HIS A 15 8.26 10.91 -1.19
N PHE A 16 8.83 10.32 -0.13
CA PHE A 16 8.12 9.48 0.83
C PHE A 16 7.94 10.12 2.22
N LYS A 17 8.38 11.36 2.42
CA LYS A 17 8.35 12.04 3.72
C LYS A 17 6.94 12.14 4.32
N ILE A 18 5.96 12.35 3.45
CA ILE A 18 4.54 12.53 3.77
C ILE A 18 3.86 11.18 4.07
N LEU A 19 4.42 10.08 3.56
CA LEU A 19 3.85 8.75 3.72
C LEU A 19 3.86 8.33 5.20
N SER A 20 2.69 7.96 5.70
CA SER A 20 2.48 7.59 7.09
C SER A 20 2.03 6.14 7.23
N ILE A 21 1.24 5.63 6.28
CA ILE A 21 0.66 4.29 6.31
C ILE A 21 0.91 3.56 4.99
N ILE A 22 1.38 2.33 5.07
CA ILE A 22 1.46 1.39 3.94
C ILE A 22 0.55 0.22 4.26
N ALA A 23 -0.47 0.02 3.44
CA ALA A 23 -1.46 -1.03 3.63
C ALA A 23 -1.55 -1.91 2.36
N ALA A 24 -2.45 -2.89 2.38
CA ALA A 24 -2.70 -3.77 1.24
C ALA A 24 -4.20 -3.95 1.02
N LYS A 25 -4.59 -4.13 -0.25
CA LYS A 25 -5.95 -4.52 -0.65
C LYS A 25 -5.93 -5.91 -1.28
N PRO A 26 -6.25 -6.99 -0.55
CA PRO A 26 -6.14 -8.37 -1.03
C PRO A 26 -6.94 -8.68 -2.30
N ASP A 27 -8.12 -8.08 -2.44
CA ASP A 27 -9.01 -8.22 -3.58
C ASP A 27 -8.98 -6.99 -4.52
N GLY A 28 -8.04 -6.06 -4.28
CA GLY A 28 -7.94 -4.78 -4.97
C GLY A 28 -9.06 -3.78 -4.64
N LYS A 29 -9.99 -4.12 -3.74
CA LYS A 29 -11.15 -3.29 -3.40
C LYS A 29 -11.16 -2.91 -1.93
N HIS A 30 -10.99 -3.88 -1.05
CA HIS A 30 -11.06 -3.72 0.39
C HIS A 30 -9.66 -3.83 1.00
N LEU A 31 -9.35 -2.91 1.93
CA LEU A 31 -8.16 -2.97 2.76
C LEU A 31 -8.23 -4.19 3.70
N SER A 32 -7.07 -4.72 4.07
CA SER A 32 -6.94 -5.62 5.22
C SER A 32 -6.09 -4.98 6.31
N THR A 33 -6.60 -4.94 7.53
CA THR A 33 -5.88 -4.51 8.74
C THR A 33 -4.98 -5.61 9.31
N SER A 34 -4.93 -6.78 8.68
CA SER A 34 -4.13 -7.92 9.19
C SER A 34 -2.62 -7.64 9.13
N VAL A 35 -2.18 -6.88 8.12
CA VAL A 35 -0.80 -6.43 7.95
C VAL A 35 -0.82 -5.05 7.33
N PHE A 36 -0.25 -4.07 8.02
CA PHE A 36 0.06 -2.76 7.49
C PHE A 36 1.24 -2.19 8.26
N PHE A 37 1.95 -1.25 7.65
CA PHE A 37 3.03 -0.52 8.28
C PHE A 37 2.58 0.90 8.56
N MET A 38 2.98 1.40 9.71
CA MET A 38 2.65 2.75 10.13
C MET A 38 3.88 3.40 10.72
N ARG A 39 4.24 4.56 10.17
CA ARG A 39 5.24 5.44 10.76
C ARG A 39 4.66 6.07 12.02
N VAL A 40 5.44 6.13 13.10
CA VAL A 40 5.01 6.87 14.30
C VAL A 40 5.07 8.38 14.01
N SER A 41 3.90 9.01 13.88
CA SER A 41 3.75 10.44 13.62
C SER A 41 2.42 10.96 14.17
N ALA A 42 2.28 12.27 14.33
CA ALA A 42 1.02 12.88 14.76
C ALA A 42 -0.13 12.59 13.76
N VAL A 43 0.19 12.56 12.46
CA VAL A 43 -0.77 12.24 11.40
C VAL A 43 -1.25 10.80 11.52
N SER A 44 -0.34 9.84 11.70
CA SER A 44 -0.70 8.43 11.88
C SER A 44 -1.62 8.21 13.08
N LEU A 45 -1.33 8.87 14.21
CA LEU A 45 -2.17 8.81 15.41
C LEU A 45 -3.55 9.43 15.17
N ARG A 46 -3.62 10.55 14.44
CA ARG A 46 -4.89 11.15 14.03
C ARG A 46 -5.70 10.20 13.16
N ILE A 47 -5.10 9.60 12.13
CA ILE A 47 -5.76 8.64 11.24
C ILE A 47 -6.32 7.45 12.04
N LEU A 48 -5.53 6.86 12.94
CA LEU A 48 -6.00 5.78 13.80
C LEU A 48 -7.15 6.19 14.70
N THR A 49 -7.07 7.39 15.30
CA THR A 49 -8.12 7.91 16.18
C THR A 49 -9.43 8.15 15.41
N GLU A 50 -9.35 8.71 14.21
CA GLU A 50 -10.49 8.88 13.31
C GLU A 50 -11.07 7.53 12.86
N ALA A 51 -10.21 6.54 12.56
CA ALA A 51 -10.65 5.20 12.19
C ALA A 51 -11.38 4.52 13.35
N MET A 52 -10.87 4.68 14.58
CA MET A 52 -11.54 4.20 15.78
C MET A 52 -12.90 4.86 16.00
N ALA A 53 -12.99 6.19 15.83
CA ALA A 53 -14.25 6.91 15.95
C ALA A 53 -15.26 6.47 14.87
N ALA A 54 -14.80 6.23 13.64
CA ALA A 54 -15.64 5.77 12.53
C ALA A 54 -16.30 4.40 12.80
N MET A 55 -15.64 3.51 13.55
CA MET A 55 -16.24 2.24 13.95
C MET A 55 -17.51 2.41 14.79
N TYR A 56 -17.54 3.43 15.66
CA TYR A 56 -18.65 3.66 16.59
C TYR A 56 -19.77 4.51 15.99
N ASN A 57 -19.46 5.39 15.04
CA ASN A 57 -20.41 6.35 14.47
C ASN A 57 -21.22 5.82 13.28
N GLY A 58 -21.13 4.52 13.00
CA GLY A 58 -21.76 3.86 11.85
C GLY A 58 -20.72 3.48 10.80
N PRO A 59 -20.29 2.21 10.74
CA PRO A 59 -19.31 1.79 9.75
C PRO A 59 -19.87 2.04 8.33
N PRO A 60 -19.02 2.44 7.37
CA PRO A 60 -19.42 2.52 5.98
C PRO A 60 -20.06 1.19 5.58
N SER A 61 -21.22 1.26 4.92
CA SER A 61 -22.11 0.14 4.65
C SER A 61 -21.53 -0.86 3.62
N ASP A 62 -20.44 -1.50 3.96
CA ASP A 62 -19.84 -2.58 3.18
C ASP A 62 -19.76 -3.85 4.02
N ASN A 63 -19.98 -4.99 3.37
CA ASN A 63 -20.02 -6.34 3.96
C ASN A 63 -18.64 -6.82 4.49
N GLY A 64 -17.71 -5.91 4.77
CA GLY A 64 -16.37 -6.18 5.27
C GLY A 64 -16.26 -6.15 6.79
N LYS A 65 -15.06 -6.46 7.32
CA LYS A 65 -14.78 -6.30 8.75
C LYS A 65 -14.83 -4.83 9.11
N VAL A 66 -15.50 -4.48 10.21
CA VAL A 66 -15.68 -3.09 10.68
C VAL A 66 -14.35 -2.33 10.77
N LEU A 67 -13.28 -2.97 11.26
CA LEU A 67 -11.95 -2.37 11.33
C LEU A 67 -11.37 -2.04 9.94
N ASP A 68 -11.50 -2.98 9.00
CA ASP A 68 -10.99 -2.84 7.63
C ASP A 68 -11.71 -1.70 6.90
N THR A 69 -13.05 -1.67 6.99
CA THR A 69 -13.88 -0.65 6.34
C THR A 69 -13.71 0.72 6.98
N SER A 70 -13.62 0.81 8.31
CA SER A 70 -13.38 2.09 9.01
C SER A 70 -12.01 2.68 8.70
N LEU A 71 -10.94 1.86 8.70
CA LEU A 71 -9.62 2.35 8.35
C LEU A 71 -9.55 2.77 6.87
N GLN A 72 -10.08 1.94 5.97
CA GLN A 72 -10.15 2.29 4.54
C GLN A 72 -10.89 3.61 4.32
N TYR A 73 -12.06 3.78 4.92
CA TYR A 73 -12.85 5.00 4.79
C TYR A 73 -12.07 6.25 5.20
N VAL A 74 -11.31 6.18 6.29
CA VAL A 74 -10.48 7.31 6.72
C VAL A 74 -9.32 7.55 5.77
N LEU A 75 -8.61 6.49 5.34
CA LEU A 75 -7.49 6.62 4.39
C LEU A 75 -7.92 7.15 3.02
N GLU A 76 -9.16 6.89 2.61
CA GLU A 76 -9.71 7.34 1.33
C GLU A 76 -10.31 8.76 1.38
N LYS A 77 -10.26 9.46 2.52
CA LYS A 77 -10.56 10.89 2.58
C LYS A 77 -9.44 11.70 1.95
N ASP A 78 -9.77 12.75 1.20
CA ASP A 78 -8.80 13.59 0.50
C ASP A 78 -7.69 14.16 1.41
N GLU A 79 -8.01 14.44 2.69
CA GLU A 79 -7.05 14.89 3.71
C GLU A 79 -5.99 13.84 4.08
N HIS A 80 -6.28 12.55 3.90
CA HIS A 80 -5.44 11.44 4.34
C HIS A 80 -4.83 10.64 3.20
N ARG A 81 -5.36 10.76 1.97
CA ARG A 81 -4.92 9.97 0.81
C ARG A 81 -3.43 10.08 0.52
N GLU A 82 -2.85 11.27 0.63
CA GLU A 82 -1.43 11.49 0.36
C GLU A 82 -0.51 10.78 1.37
N HIS A 83 -1.04 10.50 2.57
CA HIS A 83 -0.38 9.83 3.68
C HIS A 83 -0.47 8.30 3.62
N ALA A 84 -1.21 7.75 2.66
CA ALA A 84 -1.43 6.32 2.50
C ALA A 84 -0.85 5.81 1.17
N LEU A 85 -0.43 4.54 1.16
CA LEU A 85 -0.06 3.83 -0.06
C LEU A 85 -0.47 2.36 0.06
N PHE A 86 -0.96 1.78 -1.04
CA PHE A 86 -1.40 0.38 -1.07
C PHE A 86 -0.45 -0.49 -1.88
N GLN A 87 0.24 -1.42 -1.21
CA GLN A 87 1.12 -2.42 -1.82
C GLN A 87 0.33 -3.66 -2.27
N PRO A 88 0.91 -4.48 -3.17
CA PRO A 88 0.34 -5.77 -3.53
C PRO A 88 0.20 -6.68 -2.30
N ALA A 89 -1.01 -7.14 -2.00
CA ALA A 89 -1.26 -7.99 -0.84
C ALA A 89 -0.59 -9.36 -0.91
N SER A 90 -0.30 -9.84 -2.12
CA SER A 90 0.47 -11.07 -2.36
C SER A 90 1.85 -11.03 -1.72
N TRP A 91 2.41 -9.85 -1.49
CA TRP A 91 3.71 -9.67 -0.85
C TRP A 91 3.74 -10.08 0.62
N TYR A 92 2.58 -10.07 1.27
CA TYR A 92 2.43 -10.37 2.69
C TYR A 92 1.90 -11.77 2.96
N ASN A 93 1.61 -12.54 1.90
CA ASN A 93 1.17 -13.94 1.84
C ASN A 93 0.63 -14.51 3.16
N SER A 94 -0.51 -13.97 3.63
CA SER A 94 -1.09 -14.22 4.95
C SER A 94 -0.17 -13.85 6.14
N THR A 95 -0.75 -13.38 7.24
CA THR A 95 -0.03 -13.04 8.48
C THR A 95 0.97 -14.13 8.92
N PHE A 96 0.68 -15.38 8.60
CA PHE A 96 1.51 -16.55 8.87
C PHE A 96 2.96 -16.42 8.37
N SER A 97 3.17 -15.87 7.16
CA SER A 97 4.50 -15.79 6.54
C SER A 97 5.39 -14.69 7.14
N LEU A 98 4.78 -13.64 7.69
CA LEU A 98 5.50 -12.51 8.30
C LEU A 98 5.88 -12.78 9.76
N PHE A 99 5.06 -13.54 10.49
CA PHE A 99 5.30 -13.88 11.90
C PHE A 99 6.04 -15.23 12.10
N GLN A 100 6.45 -15.91 11.03
CA GLN A 100 7.39 -17.05 11.10
C GLN A 100 8.83 -16.65 11.49
N GLN A 101 9.10 -15.36 11.72
CA GLN A 101 10.33 -14.91 12.40
C GLN A 101 10.26 -15.26 13.92
N PRO A 102 11.40 -15.58 14.57
CA PRO A 102 11.61 -16.76 15.41
C PRO A 102 11.02 -16.72 16.84
N TYR A 103 9.84 -16.16 17.06
CA TYR A 103 9.18 -16.07 18.36
C TYR A 103 8.36 -17.32 18.74
N LEU A 104 8.80 -18.50 18.32
CA LEU A 104 8.25 -19.76 18.85
C LEU A 104 9.19 -20.25 19.96
N PRO A 105 8.72 -20.32 21.23
CA PRO A 105 9.58 -20.48 22.39
C PRO A 105 10.31 -21.83 22.45
N THR A 106 9.84 -22.85 21.72
CA THR A 106 10.50 -24.16 21.66
C THR A 106 10.39 -24.80 20.27
N GLN A 107 11.29 -25.74 19.95
CA GLN A 107 11.26 -26.48 18.68
C GLN A 107 9.99 -27.33 18.50
N ALA A 108 9.38 -27.81 19.60
CA ALA A 108 8.13 -28.56 19.56
C ALA A 108 6.93 -27.71 19.07
N HIS A 109 6.88 -26.43 19.45
CA HIS A 109 5.84 -25.51 18.96
C HIS A 109 5.94 -25.27 17.46
N ARG A 110 7.15 -25.35 16.87
CA ARG A 110 7.32 -25.27 15.41
C ARG A 110 6.72 -26.50 14.71
N ILE A 111 6.88 -27.69 15.30
CA ILE A 111 6.44 -28.95 14.70
C ILE A 111 4.91 -29.08 14.75
N ILE A 112 4.28 -28.75 15.87
CA ILE A 112 2.81 -28.84 16.03
C ILE A 112 2.10 -27.87 15.08
N PHE A 113 2.64 -26.66 14.91
CA PHE A 113 2.08 -25.67 14.01
C PHE A 113 2.26 -26.04 12.53
N LEU A 114 3.40 -26.65 12.17
CA LEU A 114 3.61 -27.21 10.85
C LEU A 114 2.65 -28.39 10.57
N SER A 115 2.38 -29.26 11.55
CA SER A 115 1.45 -30.38 11.35
C SER A 115 -0.01 -29.93 11.20
N ASP A 116 -0.44 -28.90 11.94
CA ASP A 116 -1.80 -28.34 11.82
C ASP A 116 -2.00 -27.51 10.55
N ALA A 117 -0.96 -26.79 10.12
CA ALA A 117 -1.02 -26.04 8.87
C ALA A 117 -0.96 -26.97 7.64
N LEU A 118 -0.28 -28.11 7.74
CA LEU A 118 -0.28 -29.15 6.69
C LEU A 118 -1.61 -29.92 6.59
N SER A 119 -2.39 -30.01 7.68
CA SER A 119 -3.68 -30.69 7.68
C SER A 119 -4.83 -29.81 7.16
N THR A 120 -4.68 -28.49 7.21
CA THR A 120 -5.65 -27.52 6.69
C THR A 120 -5.16 -26.86 5.40
N SER A 121 -5.06 -27.67 4.34
CA SER A 121 -5.11 -27.22 2.94
C SER A 121 -4.15 -26.07 2.58
N PHE A 122 -2.84 -26.35 2.55
CA PHE A 122 -2.01 -25.71 1.54
C PHE A 122 -2.37 -26.37 0.19
N PRO A 123 -2.90 -25.64 -0.81
CA PRO A 123 -2.75 -26.13 -2.17
C PRO A 123 -1.24 -26.31 -2.34
N LEU A 124 -0.83 -27.54 -2.63
CA LEU A 124 0.53 -27.92 -3.00
C LEU A 124 1.16 -26.72 -3.69
N ALA A 125 2.14 -26.11 -3.03
CA ALA A 125 2.83 -24.93 -3.53
C ALA A 125 3.21 -25.24 -4.98
N ASP A 126 2.50 -24.58 -5.90
CA ASP A 126 2.85 -24.60 -7.30
C ASP A 126 4.33 -24.21 -7.34
N LYS A 127 5.16 -25.00 -8.01
CA LYS A 127 6.63 -24.84 -7.93
C LYS A 127 7.10 -23.45 -8.38
N ASP A 128 6.21 -22.71 -9.04
CA ASP A 128 6.41 -21.35 -9.54
C ASP A 128 5.79 -20.24 -8.67
N HIS A 129 5.08 -20.56 -7.58
CA HIS A 129 4.56 -19.55 -6.64
C HIS A 129 5.66 -19.08 -5.68
N LYS A 130 6.33 -17.98 -6.05
CA LYS A 130 7.25 -17.28 -5.14
C LYS A 130 6.48 -16.82 -3.90
N LEU A 131 6.91 -17.29 -2.72
CA LEU A 131 6.34 -16.94 -1.40
C LEU A 131 6.47 -15.45 -1.05
N PHE A 132 7.43 -14.76 -1.66
CA PHE A 132 7.76 -13.35 -1.46
C PHE A 132 8.09 -12.71 -2.81
N PRO A 133 7.89 -11.39 -2.98
CA PRO A 133 8.35 -10.71 -4.17
C PRO A 133 9.88 -10.79 -4.27
N ASP A 134 10.39 -10.82 -5.50
CA ASP A 134 11.81 -10.62 -5.72
C ASP A 134 12.20 -9.14 -5.54
N ASP A 135 13.50 -8.91 -5.35
CA ASP A 135 14.04 -7.57 -5.11
C ASP A 135 13.80 -6.63 -6.30
N GLU A 136 13.80 -7.19 -7.50
CA GLU A 136 13.49 -6.45 -8.71
C GLU A 136 12.05 -5.92 -8.70
N ALA A 137 11.05 -6.75 -8.38
CA ALA A 137 9.66 -6.32 -8.30
C ALA A 137 9.43 -5.26 -7.21
N VAL A 138 10.10 -5.38 -6.06
CA VAL A 138 10.02 -4.39 -4.98
C VAL A 138 10.64 -3.06 -5.41
N ASN A 139 11.82 -3.08 -6.03
CA ASN A 139 12.47 -1.87 -6.53
C ASN A 139 11.64 -1.21 -7.63
N VAL A 140 11.16 -2.00 -8.61
CA VAL A 140 10.28 -1.55 -9.69
C VAL A 140 9.04 -0.83 -9.17
N PHE A 141 8.43 -1.34 -8.10
CA PHE A 141 7.30 -0.69 -7.43
C PHE A 141 7.69 0.65 -6.84
N TRP A 142 8.76 0.70 -6.03
CA TRP A 142 9.17 1.92 -5.35
C TRP A 142 9.62 3.00 -6.34
N ASP A 143 10.36 2.62 -7.37
CA ASP A 143 10.78 3.52 -8.46
C ASP A 143 9.55 4.10 -9.17
N ALA A 144 8.54 3.28 -9.46
CA ALA A 144 7.32 3.75 -10.12
C ALA A 144 6.53 4.73 -9.25
N VAL A 145 6.45 4.50 -7.93
CA VAL A 145 5.75 5.41 -7.01
C VAL A 145 6.54 6.71 -6.84
N ALA A 146 7.87 6.63 -6.72
CA ALA A 146 8.75 7.80 -6.63
C ALA A 146 8.63 8.66 -7.90
N GLU A 147 8.75 8.05 -9.08
CA GLU A 147 8.58 8.73 -10.37
C GLU A 147 7.20 9.39 -10.48
N ALA A 148 6.14 8.68 -10.09
CA ALA A 148 4.79 9.22 -10.15
C ALA A 148 4.61 10.45 -9.25
N ARG A 149 5.15 10.40 -8.02
CA ARG A 149 5.10 11.52 -7.09
C ARG A 149 5.89 12.73 -7.61
N ARG A 150 7.10 12.50 -8.12
CA ARG A 150 7.92 13.54 -8.76
C ARG A 150 7.18 14.24 -9.89
N VAL A 151 6.61 13.47 -10.83
CA VAL A 151 5.87 14.03 -11.98
C VAL A 151 4.62 14.80 -11.53
N LEU A 152 3.93 14.34 -10.48
CA LEU A 152 2.79 15.06 -9.90
C LEU A 152 3.21 16.38 -9.23
N ASP A 153 4.35 16.40 -8.55
CA ASP A 153 4.92 17.60 -7.94
C ASP A 153 5.35 18.62 -9.01
N GLU A 154 6.02 18.18 -10.07
CA GLU A 154 6.39 19.05 -11.19
C GLU A 154 5.18 19.56 -11.99
N ALA A 155 4.14 18.73 -12.15
CA ALA A 155 2.88 19.18 -12.73
C ALA A 155 2.27 20.31 -11.90
N LYS A 156 2.31 20.19 -10.56
CA LYS A 156 1.84 21.22 -9.63
C LYS A 156 2.67 22.51 -9.75
N GLU A 157 3.98 22.42 -9.90
CA GLU A 157 4.85 23.58 -10.14
C GLU A 157 4.52 24.29 -11.46
N LYS A 158 4.17 23.52 -12.50
CA LYS A 158 3.65 24.04 -13.79
C LYS A 158 2.19 24.54 -13.72
N GLY A 159 1.58 24.59 -12.52
CA GLY A 159 0.23 25.09 -12.30
C GLY A 159 -0.90 24.11 -12.67
N GLN A 160 -0.58 22.84 -12.92
CA GLN A 160 -1.52 21.78 -13.24
C GLN A 160 -1.78 20.97 -11.95
N THR A 161 -3.00 21.07 -11.42
CA THR A 161 -3.40 20.38 -10.19
C THR A 161 -4.59 19.46 -10.46
N ALA A 162 -4.99 18.66 -9.47
CA ALA A 162 -6.19 17.82 -9.57
C ALA A 162 -7.50 18.63 -9.69
N GLU A 163 -7.47 19.96 -9.49
CA GLU A 163 -8.65 20.83 -9.49
C GLU A 163 -8.60 21.90 -10.60
N LYS A 164 -7.41 22.25 -11.09
CA LYS A 164 -7.20 23.37 -12.00
C LYS A 164 -6.10 23.06 -13.00
N GLY A 165 -6.19 23.65 -14.18
CA GLY A 165 -5.23 23.49 -15.27
C GLY A 165 -5.90 22.87 -16.49
N GLU A 166 -5.18 22.75 -17.59
CA GLU A 166 -5.66 22.09 -18.81
C GLU A 166 -5.65 20.56 -18.63
N TRP A 167 -4.65 20.05 -17.90
CA TRP A 167 -4.42 18.63 -17.66
C TRP A 167 -5.04 18.12 -16.36
N TRP A 168 -5.91 18.90 -15.72
CA TRP A 168 -6.43 18.62 -14.37
C TRP A 168 -7.05 17.23 -14.23
N LYS A 169 -7.74 16.74 -15.27
CA LYS A 169 -8.33 15.39 -15.30
C LYS A 169 -7.25 14.32 -15.24
N VAL A 170 -6.21 14.45 -16.06
CA VAL A 170 -5.12 13.48 -16.13
C VAL A 170 -4.30 13.50 -14.85
N VAL A 171 -4.05 14.69 -14.28
CA VAL A 171 -3.40 14.84 -12.96
C VAL A 171 -4.22 14.16 -11.87
N ARG A 172 -5.53 14.44 -11.81
CA ARG A 172 -6.45 13.82 -10.83
C ARG A 172 -6.45 12.30 -10.95
N GLU A 173 -6.64 11.78 -12.16
CA GLU A 173 -6.66 10.34 -12.35
C GLU A 173 -5.31 9.70 -12.01
N THR A 174 -4.19 10.31 -12.42
CA THR A 174 -2.85 9.80 -12.08
C THR A 174 -2.65 9.76 -10.57
N ARG A 175 -3.03 10.84 -9.87
CA ARG A 175 -3.03 10.91 -8.40
C ARG A 175 -3.88 9.80 -7.77
N ASP A 176 -5.13 9.62 -8.23
CA ASP A 176 -6.03 8.58 -7.72
C ASP A 176 -5.43 7.17 -7.90
N TRP A 177 -4.76 6.91 -9.03
CA TRP A 177 -4.10 5.63 -9.27
C TRP A 177 -2.89 5.40 -8.37
N VAL A 178 -2.08 6.42 -8.11
CA VAL A 178 -0.94 6.33 -7.18
C VAL A 178 -1.42 6.15 -5.75
N GLU A 179 -2.40 6.93 -5.31
CA GLU A 179 -2.86 6.93 -3.91
C GLU A 179 -3.72 5.72 -3.58
N LEU A 180 -4.59 5.28 -4.51
CA LEU A 180 -5.60 4.26 -4.22
C LEU A 180 -5.32 2.91 -4.88
N ARG A 181 -4.39 2.84 -5.85
CA ARG A 181 -4.17 1.66 -6.71
C ARG A 181 -2.71 1.38 -7.06
N ALA A 182 -1.76 1.85 -6.24
CA ALA A 182 -0.31 1.70 -6.50
C ALA A 182 0.15 0.26 -6.78
N TRP A 183 -0.55 -0.75 -6.28
CA TRP A 183 -0.25 -2.16 -6.57
C TRP A 183 -0.30 -2.50 -8.06
N ASN A 184 -1.01 -1.73 -8.89
CA ASN A 184 -1.01 -1.87 -10.34
C ASN A 184 0.07 -0.98 -10.98
N VAL A 185 1.33 -1.39 -10.82
CA VAL A 185 2.52 -0.65 -11.28
C VAL A 185 2.48 -0.33 -12.77
N GLN A 186 1.98 -1.25 -13.60
CA GLN A 186 1.91 -1.06 -15.06
C GLN A 186 0.98 0.11 -15.42
N GLU A 187 -0.20 0.17 -14.81
CA GLU A 187 -1.15 1.24 -15.08
C GLU A 187 -0.69 2.58 -14.50
N VAL A 188 -0.03 2.58 -13.33
CA VAL A 188 0.62 3.78 -12.77
C VAL A 188 1.65 4.31 -13.76
N ARG A 189 2.58 3.48 -14.23
CA ARG A 189 3.61 3.89 -15.20
C ARG A 189 3.01 4.42 -16.50
N ARG A 190 1.98 3.75 -17.03
CA ARG A 190 1.28 4.20 -18.25
C ARG A 190 0.72 5.61 -18.10
N ARG A 191 0.08 5.90 -16.95
CA ARG A 191 -0.53 7.21 -16.68
C ARG A 191 0.51 8.29 -16.43
N VAL A 192 1.56 7.96 -15.69
CA VAL A 192 2.70 8.85 -15.48
C VAL A 192 3.37 9.20 -16.80
N ALA A 193 3.56 8.23 -17.71
CA ALA A 193 4.12 8.49 -19.04
C ALA A 193 3.26 9.46 -19.85
N VAL A 194 1.93 9.26 -19.89
CA VAL A 194 1.00 10.18 -20.56
C VAL A 194 1.07 11.58 -19.97
N LEU A 195 1.10 11.70 -18.64
CA LEU A 195 1.19 13.00 -17.98
C LEU A 195 2.54 13.68 -18.22
N ARG A 196 3.64 12.92 -18.17
CA ARG A 196 5.00 13.40 -18.41
C ARG A 196 5.17 13.91 -19.84
N GLU A 197 4.74 13.13 -20.83
CA GLU A 197 4.78 13.52 -22.24
C GLU A 197 3.90 14.74 -22.51
N GLY A 198 2.69 14.76 -21.94
CA GLY A 198 1.74 15.86 -22.12
C GLY A 198 2.19 17.19 -21.52
N LEU A 199 2.99 17.15 -20.45
CA LEU A 199 3.49 18.34 -19.76
C LEU A 199 4.94 18.69 -20.08
N GLU A 200 5.60 17.94 -20.97
CA GLU A 200 7.03 18.10 -21.29
C GLU A 200 7.88 18.13 -20.00
N ILE A 201 7.63 17.17 -19.11
CA ILE A 201 8.38 16.97 -17.86
C ILE A 201 9.59 16.08 -18.17
N GLU A 202 10.78 16.50 -17.74
CA GLU A 202 12.03 15.76 -17.94
C GLU A 202 12.16 14.57 -16.99
#